data_AF-A0A963KV20-F1
#
_entry.id   AF-A0A963KV20-F1
#
_cell.length_a   1.000
_cell.length_b   1.000
_cell.length_c   1.000
_cell.angle_alpha   90.00
_cell.angle_beta   90.00
_cell.angle_gamma   90.00
#
_symmetry.space_group_name_H-M   'P 1'
#
loop_
_entity.id
_entity.type
_entity.pdbx_description
1 polymer ?
#
loop_
_entity_poly.entity_id
_entity_poly.type
_entity_poly.pdbx_seq_one_letter_code
_entity_poly.pdbx_strand_id
1 'polypeptide(L)'
;NVLSFPGLDPHEDWPASGPVLLGDIVIAFETVSREAFAAGIGVDAHLAHMLVHGVLHLCGHDHVEESDAGRMEARERAILAGLGYADPYAESEPVAWADSETVAQSGSETVAQSGSA
;
A
#
# COMPACT_ATOMS: atom_id res chain seq x y z
N ASN A 1 -1.05 7.99 12.65
CA ASN A 1 -0.01 7.22 13.38
C ASN A 1 1.33 7.91 13.36
N VAL A 2 1.66 8.51 12.22
CA VAL A 2 2.75 9.47 12.07
C VAL A 2 2.19 10.85 11.77
N LEU A 3 2.88 11.89 12.22
CA LEU A 3 2.71 13.28 11.81
C LEU A 3 4.08 13.81 11.36
N SER A 4 4.10 14.55 10.25
CA SER A 4 5.31 15.17 9.70
C SER A 4 5.16 16.69 9.70
N PHE A 5 6.20 17.38 10.13
CA PHE A 5 6.25 18.85 10.20
C PHE A 5 7.45 19.33 9.38
N PRO A 6 7.27 19.74 8.13
CA PRO A 6 8.35 20.26 7.28
C PRO A 6 9.05 21.45 7.94
N GLY A 7 10.39 21.43 7.93
CA GLY A 7 11.23 22.51 8.46
C GLY A 7 11.43 23.67 7.50
N LEU A 8 11.09 23.46 6.22
CA LEU A 8 11.08 24.45 5.15
C LEU A 8 9.64 24.80 4.79
N ASP A 9 9.40 26.07 4.47
CA ASP A 9 8.15 26.48 3.84
C ASP A 9 8.06 25.81 2.45
N PRO A 10 6.91 25.19 2.08
CA PRO A 10 6.74 24.56 0.77
C PRO A 10 6.90 25.51 -0.41
N HIS A 11 6.88 26.82 -0.19
CA HIS A 11 7.13 27.86 -1.21
C HIS A 11 8.57 28.37 -1.23
N GLU A 12 9.45 27.85 -0.38
CA GLU A 12 10.86 28.22 -0.32
C GLU A 12 11.73 27.18 -1.04
N ASP A 13 12.68 27.67 -1.84
CA ASP A 13 13.62 26.81 -2.55
C ASP A 13 14.58 26.16 -1.55
N TRP A 14 14.99 24.93 -1.86
CA TRP A 14 16.04 24.28 -1.11
C TRP A 14 17.34 25.07 -1.22
N PRO A 15 18.07 25.24 -0.10
CA PRO A 15 19.32 25.98 -0.12
C PRO A 15 20.33 25.28 -1.03
N ALA A 16 21.00 26.06 -1.88
CA ALA A 16 21.98 25.54 -2.85
C ALA A 16 23.20 24.88 -2.21
N SER A 17 23.45 25.13 -0.92
CA SER A 17 24.56 24.54 -0.18
C SER A 17 24.30 24.55 1.32
N GLY A 18 24.89 23.57 2.03
CA GLY A 18 24.83 23.46 3.48
C GLY A 18 23.86 22.37 3.95
N PRO A 19 23.89 22.03 5.25
CA PRO A 19 22.93 21.09 5.81
C PRO A 19 21.53 21.69 5.79
N VAL A 20 20.54 20.85 5.46
CA VAL A 20 19.13 21.23 5.44
C VAL A 20 18.39 20.53 6.57
N LEU A 21 17.66 21.32 7.36
CA LEU A 21 16.74 20.76 8.34
C LEU A 21 15.45 20.36 7.62
N LEU A 22 15.22 19.06 7.47
CA LEU A 22 14.02 18.54 6.79
C LEU A 22 12.74 18.85 7.57
N GLY A 23 12.81 18.81 8.90
CA GLY A 23 11.67 18.97 9.78
C GLY A 23 11.61 17.87 10.85
N ASP A 24 10.43 17.75 11.46
CA ASP A 24 10.17 16.82 12.56
C ASP A 24 9.21 15.71 12.14
N ILE A 25 9.43 14.51 12.70
CA ILE A 25 8.52 13.37 12.58
C ILE A 25 8.11 12.93 13.98
N VAL A 26 6.80 12.88 14.22
CA VAL A 26 6.22 12.42 15.48
C VAL A 26 5.45 11.13 15.23
N ILE A 27 5.82 10.07 15.95
CA ILE A 27 5.19 8.75 15.83
C ILE A 27 4.52 8.37 17.14
N ALA A 28 3.23 8.03 17.07
CA ALA A 28 2.49 7.48 18.20
C ALA A 28 2.78 5.97 18.34
N PHE A 29 3.86 5.64 19.05
CA PHE A 29 4.38 4.26 19.14
C PHE A 29 3.35 3.23 19.63
N GLU A 30 2.51 3.57 20.62
CA GLU A 30 1.45 2.66 21.11
C GLU A 30 0.41 2.34 20.04
N THR A 31 0.09 3.31 19.18
CA THR A 31 -0.84 3.10 18.07
C THR A 31 -0.22 2.23 16.99
N VAL A 32 1.02 2.53 16.59
CA VAL A 32 1.78 1.70 15.63
C VAL A 32 1.90 0.25 16.12
N SER A 33 2.23 0.06 17.40
CA SER A 33 2.37 -1.28 17.98
C SER A 33 1.05 -2.05 17.97
N ARG A 34 -0.07 -1.39 18.31
CA ARG A 34 -1.41 -1.99 18.30
C ARG A 34 -1.85 -2.38 16.88
N GLU A 35 -1.58 -1.54 15.90
CA GLU A 35 -1.91 -1.81 14.49
C GLU A 35 -1.07 -2.95 13.92
N ALA A 36 0.24 -2.95 14.18
CA ALA A 36 1.11 -4.03 13.75
C ALA A 36 0.63 -5.37 14.30
N PHE A 37 0.25 -5.41 15.59
CA PHE A 37 -0.34 -6.59 16.21
C PHE A 37 -1.66 -7.00 15.55
N ALA A 38 -2.56 -6.04 15.29
CA ALA A 38 -3.86 -6.31 14.66
C ALA A 38 -3.74 -6.83 13.22
N ALA A 39 -2.73 -6.36 12.48
CA ALA A 39 -2.42 -6.79 11.12
C ALA A 39 -1.51 -8.04 11.07
N GLY A 40 -1.04 -8.55 12.22
CA GLY A 40 -0.14 -9.71 12.25
C GLY A 40 1.25 -9.46 11.68
N ILE A 41 1.69 -8.20 11.62
CA ILE A 41 3.00 -7.79 11.11
C ILE A 41 3.96 -7.41 12.24
N GLY A 42 5.26 -7.38 11.94
CA GLY A 42 6.28 -6.91 12.88
C GLY A 42 6.10 -5.43 13.24
N VAL A 43 6.26 -5.10 14.53
CA VAL A 43 6.21 -3.69 14.99
C VAL A 43 7.32 -2.86 14.34
N ASP A 44 8.50 -3.47 14.16
CA ASP A 44 9.64 -2.90 13.43
C ASP A 44 9.30 -2.62 11.96
N ALA A 45 8.62 -3.54 11.28
CA ALA A 45 8.18 -3.36 9.91
C ALA A 45 7.17 -2.21 9.77
N HIS A 46 6.15 -2.17 10.63
CA HIS A 46 5.15 -1.08 10.61
C HIS A 46 5.76 0.27 10.99
N LEU A 47 6.68 0.28 11.97
CA LEU A 47 7.41 1.49 12.35
C LEU A 47 8.30 1.99 11.21
N ALA A 48 9.00 1.08 10.52
CA ALA A 48 9.81 1.43 9.35
C ALA A 48 8.96 2.03 8.24
N HIS A 49 7.77 1.46 7.97
CA HIS A 49 6.82 2.04 7.03
C HIS A 49 6.43 3.46 7.43
N MET A 50 6.01 3.69 8.68
CA MET A 50 5.63 5.01 9.17
C MET A 50 6.77 6.03 9.11
N LEU A 51 8.01 5.62 9.37
CA LEU A 51 9.18 6.48 9.24
C LEU A 51 9.46 6.86 7.79
N VAL A 52 9.45 5.88 6.87
CA VAL A 52 9.67 6.14 5.43
C VAL A 52 8.58 7.07 4.89
N HIS A 53 7.33 6.78 5.21
CA HIS A 53 6.17 7.61 4.86
C HIS A 53 6.35 9.05 5.37
N GLY A 54 6.70 9.19 6.65
CA GLY A 54 6.92 10.49 7.28
C GLY A 54 8.06 11.29 6.63
N VAL A 55 9.18 10.65 6.29
CA VAL A 55 10.32 11.28 5.61
C VAL A 55 9.95 11.71 4.19
N LEU A 56 9.20 10.88 3.46
CA LEU A 56 8.75 11.25 2.11
C LEU A 56 7.87 12.50 2.12
N HIS A 57 7.02 12.67 3.15
CA HIS A 57 6.30 13.91 3.37
C HIS A 57 7.21 15.11 3.61
N LEU A 58 8.29 14.95 4.39
CA LEU A 58 9.28 16.03 4.56
C LEU A 58 10.02 16.36 3.26
N CYS A 59 10.16 15.40 2.34
CA CYS A 59 10.73 15.60 1.02
C CYS A 59 9.75 16.19 -0.01
N GLY A 60 8.52 16.55 0.40
CA GLY A 60 7.51 17.13 -0.48
C GLY A 60 6.76 16.12 -1.35
N HIS A 61 6.81 14.83 -1.02
CA HIS A 61 5.87 13.86 -1.56
C HIS A 61 4.54 13.95 -0.81
N ASP A 62 3.44 13.98 -1.57
CA ASP A 62 2.10 14.00 -1.02
C ASP A 62 1.26 12.90 -1.65
N HIS A 63 0.25 12.44 -0.94
CA HIS A 63 -0.67 11.38 -1.35
C HIS A 63 -2.13 11.86 -1.45
N VAL A 64 -2.37 13.18 -1.40
CA VAL A 64 -3.71 13.77 -1.52
C VAL A 64 -4.35 13.51 -2.89
N GLU A 65 -3.56 13.57 -3.97
CA GLU A 65 -4.02 13.26 -5.33
C GLU A 65 -3.61 11.85 -5.73
N GLU A 66 -4.52 11.11 -6.39
CA GLU A 66 -4.35 9.68 -6.70
C GLU A 66 -3.10 9.39 -7.57
N SER A 67 -2.76 10.31 -8.48
CA SER A 67 -1.54 10.20 -9.29
C SER A 67 -0.25 10.39 -8.48
N ASP A 68 -0.29 11.19 -7.42
CA ASP A 68 0.85 11.42 -6.55
C ASP A 68 0.97 10.34 -5.46
N ALA A 69 -0.16 9.79 -5.01
CA ALA A 69 -0.21 8.61 -4.14
C ALA A 69 0.56 7.44 -4.75
N GLY A 70 0.26 7.05 -6.00
CA GLY A 70 0.97 5.93 -6.65
C GLY A 70 2.48 6.15 -6.79
N ARG A 71 2.92 7.41 -6.98
CA ARG A 71 4.35 7.77 -7.03
C ARG A 71 5.03 7.71 -5.66
N MET A 72 4.30 8.02 -4.60
CA MET A 72 4.78 7.93 -3.22
C MET A 72 4.83 6.46 -2.78
N GLU A 73 3.78 5.69 -3.02
CA GLU A 73 3.72 4.25 -2.74
C GLU A 73 4.84 3.46 -3.44
N ALA A 74 5.14 3.78 -4.70
CA ALA A 74 6.26 3.16 -5.41
C ALA A 74 7.62 3.44 -4.75
N ARG A 75 7.81 4.65 -4.19
CA ARG A 75 9.03 4.99 -3.45
C ARG A 75 9.08 4.28 -2.10
N GLU A 76 7.96 4.24 -1.38
CA GLU A 76 7.87 3.52 -0.11
C GLU A 76 8.26 2.05 -0.27
N ARG A 77 7.69 1.38 -1.28
CA ARG A 77 8.04 -0.01 -1.63
C ARG A 77 9.53 -0.18 -1.93
N ALA A 78 10.10 0.70 -2.76
CA ALA A 78 11.51 0.61 -3.13
C ALA A 78 12.44 0.79 -1.91
N ILE A 79 12.13 1.74 -1.03
CA ILE A 79 12.94 2.02 0.17
C ILE A 79 12.80 0.87 1.17
N LEU A 80 11.58 0.41 1.46
CA LEU A 80 11.33 -0.67 2.41
C LEU A 80 11.96 -1.99 1.96
N ALA A 81 11.88 -2.31 0.66
CA ALA A 81 12.57 -3.48 0.10
C ALA A 81 14.10 -3.37 0.27
N GLY A 82 14.68 -2.18 0.08
CA GLY A 82 16.10 -1.93 0.33
C GLY A 82 16.50 -2.07 1.80
N LEU A 83 15.57 -1.86 2.73
CA LEU A 83 15.74 -2.07 4.17
C LEU A 83 15.43 -3.51 4.62
N GLY A 84 14.95 -4.38 3.71
CA GLY A 84 14.63 -5.78 3.99
C GLY A 84 13.21 -6.03 4.53
N TYR A 85 12.31 -5.05 4.41
CA TYR A 85 10.91 -5.20 4.79
C TYR A 85 10.03 -5.60 3.60
N ALA A 86 8.91 -6.27 3.91
CA ALA A 86 7.91 -6.64 2.92
C ALA A 86 7.16 -5.41 2.37
N ASP A 87 6.50 -5.58 1.23
CA ASP A 87 5.67 -4.55 0.62
C ASP A 87 4.43 -4.27 1.51
N PRO A 88 4.27 -3.04 2.04
CA PRO A 88 3.14 -2.71 2.92
C PRO A 88 1.78 -2.65 2.20
N TYR A 89 1.76 -2.70 0.86
CA TYR A 89 0.54 -2.63 0.04
C TYR A 89 0.10 -3.99 -0.53
N ALA A 90 0.86 -5.07 -0.28
CA ALA A 90 0.65 -6.38 -0.90
C ALA A 90 -0.74 -7.01 -0.67
N GLU A 91 -1.47 -6.62 0.38
CA GLU A 91 -2.81 -7.16 0.68
C GLU A 91 -3.97 -6.34 0.08
N SER A 92 -3.67 -5.28 -0.68
CA SER A 92 -4.68 -4.37 -1.26
C SER A 92 -5.05 -4.67 -2.73
N GLU A 93 -4.52 -5.75 -3.31
CA GLU A 93 -4.90 -6.18 -4.66
C GLU A 93 -6.41 -6.47 -4.72
N PRO A 94 -7.16 -5.89 -5.68
CA PRO A 94 -8.58 -6.16 -5.80
C PRO A 94 -8.76 -7.63 -6.09
N VAL A 95 -9.55 -8.32 -5.26
CA VAL A 95 -10.00 -9.68 -5.53
C VAL A 95 -10.71 -9.64 -6.88
N ALA A 96 -10.02 -10.12 -7.92
CA ALA A 96 -10.65 -10.45 -9.19
C ALA A 96 -11.67 -11.53 -8.88
N TRP A 97 -12.92 -11.12 -8.76
CA TRP A 97 -14.06 -12.02 -8.75
C TRP A 97 -13.97 -12.81 -10.06
N ALA A 98 -13.48 -14.05 -9.98
CA ALA A 98 -13.55 -14.95 -11.10
C ALA A 98 -15.04 -15.22 -11.37
N ASP A 99 -15.53 -14.74 -12.52
CA ASP A 99 -16.88 -14.99 -13.00
C ASP A 99 -17.17 -16.49 -12.92
N SER A 100 -18.10 -16.83 -12.04
CA SER A 100 -18.49 -18.20 -11.76
C SER A 100 -19.50 -18.69 -12.79
N GLU A 101 -19.14 -18.73 -14.08
CA GLU A 101 -19.93 -19.45 -15.08
C GLU A 101 -19.02 -20.17 -16.09
N THR A 102 -18.51 -21.33 -15.67
CA THR A 102 -18.27 -22.43 -16.60
C THR A 102 -18.87 -23.69 -15.99
N VAL A 103 -20.19 -23.82 -16.10
CA VAL A 103 -20.83 -25.13 -16.09
C VAL A 103 -20.78 -25.66 -17.50
N ALA A 104 -19.84 -26.60 -17.70
CA ALA A 104 -19.76 -27.41 -18.89
C ALA A 104 -21.09 -28.17 -19.12
N GLN A 105 -21.76 -27.91 -20.23
CA GLN A 105 -22.74 -28.84 -20.78
C GLN A 105 -22.02 -29.79 -21.75
N SER A 106 -21.79 -31.01 -21.28
CA SER A 106 -21.42 -32.15 -22.12
C SER A 106 -22.29 -33.36 -21.77
N GLY A 107 -22.88 -34.00 -22.79
CA GLY A 107 -23.58 -35.29 -22.73
C GLY A 107 -25.10 -35.11 -22.90
N SER A 108 -25.68 -35.16 -24.11
CA SER A 108 -25.95 -36.32 -24.96
C SER A 108 -26.67 -37.47 -24.25
N GLU A 109 -27.99 -37.59 -24.45
CA GLU A 109 -28.64 -38.90 -24.52
C GLU A 109 -29.86 -38.83 -25.45
N THR A 110 -29.78 -39.63 -26.51
CA THR A 110 -30.84 -39.96 -27.47
C THR A 110 -31.56 -41.20 -26.95
N VAL A 111 -32.88 -41.13 -26.70
CA VAL A 111 -33.72 -42.33 -26.59
C VAL A 111 -35.07 -42.11 -27.28
N ALA A 112 -35.48 -43.15 -27.99
CA ALA A 112 -36.47 -43.24 -29.04
C ALA A 112 -37.93 -42.94 -28.65
N GLN A 113 -38.67 -42.42 -29.64
CA GLN A 113 -40.13 -42.42 -29.70
C GLN A 113 -40.69 -43.84 -29.68
N SER A 114 -41.57 -44.13 -28.73
CA SER A 114 -42.43 -45.31 -28.72
C SER A 114 -43.64 -45.11 -29.63
N GLY A 115 -43.83 -46.03 -30.57
CA GLY A 115 -45.02 -46.16 -31.40
C GLY A 115 -46.22 -46.75 -30.66
N SER A 116 -47.38 -46.45 -31.24
CA SER A 116 -48.76 -46.87 -30.94
C SER A 116 -48.98 -48.38 -30.77
N ALA A 117 -49.80 -48.77 -29.78
CA ALA A 117 -50.97 -49.67 -29.87
C ALA A 117 -51.69 -49.73 -28.51
#